data_AF-A0AA37IAI2-F1
#
_entry.id   AF-A0AA37IAI2-F1
#
_cell.length_a   1.000
_cell.length_b   1.000
_cell.length_c   1.000
_cell.angle_alpha   90.00
_cell.angle_beta   90.00
_cell.angle_gamma   90.00
#
_symmetry.space_group_name_H-M   'P 1'
#
loop_
_entity.id
_entity.type
_entity.pdbx_description
1 polymer ?
#
loop_
_entity_poly.entity_id
_entity_poly.type
_entity_poly.pdbx_seq_one_letter_code
_entity_poly.pdbx_strand_id
1 'polypeptide(L)'
;MPLARLLLCFLRCTFAATVLLPFVAGAASLPAASHSYQPGSRDEDSSASAMPHALKTGIERLRSGTWWEANRKIRPELAQVGDLMFLLPLADKKLEPSSDAIGRVQRLREAMRSHQTRQPAGWSRLVAQVRAERAKAGDASAALLADALVNEVRYRDGTDGSYYAPARFFAESGVCKDFAVAKYLLLRDAGFDIARLRLVSLAPRYNNTPDDWHVILVVQIDGASEPLALDSPGAPTVKRSDDTANGPSMLLGAILAGRKPADAVLRAPAGPLTTPLSLSGQARRPIATVFNEEGSRSFERAAPGALRRASAVGRSASAMYVDEMGDPWKVDRSGTFPKWRVAVDQVEALEKTEQTARLIRVAGR
;
A
#
# COMPACT_ATOMS: atom_id res chain seq x y z
N MET A 1 -36.68 42.15 -55.70
CA MET A 1 -37.54 42.05 -54.51
C MET A 1 -37.30 40.70 -53.85
N PRO A 2 -37.18 40.59 -52.53
CA PRO A 2 -36.30 41.34 -51.62
C PRO A 2 -35.52 40.37 -50.67
N LEU A 3 -34.84 40.95 -49.67
CA LEU A 3 -34.29 40.34 -48.44
C LEU A 3 -32.79 39.99 -48.49
N ALA A 4 -31.80 40.88 -48.47
CA ALA A 4 -31.68 42.28 -48.02
C ALA A 4 -32.24 42.60 -46.61
N ARG A 5 -32.65 41.61 -45.82
CA ARG A 5 -33.18 41.83 -44.44
C ARG A 5 -32.58 40.96 -43.35
N LEU A 6 -31.62 40.08 -43.64
CA LEU A 6 -30.99 39.26 -42.61
C LEU A 6 -29.62 39.77 -42.14
N LEU A 7 -29.02 40.72 -42.85
CA LEU A 7 -27.70 41.28 -42.51
C LEU A 7 -27.74 42.63 -41.77
N LEU A 8 -28.92 43.17 -41.45
CA LEU A 8 -29.06 44.54 -40.94
C LEU A 8 -29.75 44.67 -39.55
N CYS A 9 -29.98 43.56 -38.82
CA CYS A 9 -30.71 43.60 -37.54
C CYS A 9 -29.96 43.15 -36.28
N PHE A 10 -28.72 42.69 -36.37
CA PHE A 10 -27.90 42.47 -35.14
C PHE A 10 -26.84 43.54 -34.89
N LEU A 11 -26.81 44.57 -35.73
CA LEU A 11 -25.91 45.72 -35.62
C LEU A 11 -26.64 46.95 -35.06
N ARG A 12 -27.45 46.76 -34.01
CA ARG A 12 -28.07 47.85 -33.21
C ARG A 12 -28.42 47.39 -31.79
N CYS A 13 -27.40 47.07 -30.99
CA CYS A 13 -27.48 47.12 -29.52
C CYS A 13 -26.09 47.45 -28.96
N THR A 14 -25.64 48.68 -29.21
CA THR A 14 -24.57 49.32 -28.44
C THR A 14 -25.05 50.70 -28.02
N PHE A 15 -24.54 51.18 -26.88
CA PHE A 15 -24.89 52.36 -26.07
C PHE A 15 -25.96 52.03 -25.01
N ALA A 16 -25.72 52.17 -23.71
CA ALA A 16 -24.72 52.95 -22.98
C ALA A 16 -24.56 52.43 -21.54
N ALA A 17 -23.33 52.41 -21.01
CA ALA A 17 -23.06 52.53 -19.57
C ALA A 17 -21.55 52.79 -19.37
N THR A 18 -21.20 54.07 -19.38
CA THR A 18 -19.92 54.59 -18.90
C THR A 18 -20.11 55.24 -17.53
N VAL A 19 -19.01 55.28 -16.78
CA VAL A 19 -18.70 56.14 -15.62
C VAL A 19 -19.11 55.61 -14.24
N LEU A 20 -18.13 55.12 -13.47
CA LEU A 20 -17.56 55.80 -12.28
C LEU A 20 -16.67 54.84 -11.46
N LEU A 21 -15.35 55.04 -11.55
CA LEU A 21 -14.35 54.59 -10.57
C LEU A 21 -13.97 55.79 -9.70
N PRO A 22 -13.76 55.65 -8.39
CA PRO A 22 -12.95 56.58 -7.63
C PRO A 22 -11.55 56.01 -7.40
N PHE A 23 -10.56 56.71 -7.94
CA PHE A 23 -9.23 56.84 -7.35
C PHE A 23 -9.35 57.72 -6.11
N VAL A 24 -8.84 57.27 -4.96
CA VAL A 24 -8.40 58.17 -3.88
C VAL A 24 -7.03 57.72 -3.43
N ALA A 25 -6.02 58.51 -3.77
CA ALA A 25 -4.75 58.56 -3.08
C ALA A 25 -4.88 59.56 -1.91
N GLY A 26 -4.35 59.19 -0.74
CA GLY A 26 -4.30 60.07 0.42
C GLY A 26 -3.38 59.49 1.48
N ALA A 27 -2.18 60.07 1.58
CA ALA A 27 -1.16 59.75 2.57
C ALA A 27 -1.41 60.47 3.91
N ALA A 28 -0.71 59.96 4.93
CA ALA A 28 -0.41 60.55 6.25
C ALA A 28 -1.49 60.42 7.34
N SER A 29 -1.24 59.57 8.34
CA SER A 29 -0.64 59.98 9.63
C SER A 29 -0.70 58.84 10.65
N LEU A 30 0.42 58.61 11.34
CA LEU A 30 0.58 57.70 12.49
C LEU A 30 -0.40 58.05 13.64
N PRO A 31 -0.72 57.07 14.48
CA PRO A 31 -0.24 57.21 15.85
C PRO A 31 0.46 55.94 16.36
N ALA A 32 1.51 56.21 17.12
CA ALA A 32 2.21 55.24 17.95
C ALA A 32 1.27 54.64 19.00
N ALA A 33 1.27 53.31 19.10
CA ALA A 33 0.83 52.60 20.28
C ALA A 33 1.88 51.53 20.60
N SER A 34 2.66 51.84 21.62
CA SER A 34 3.66 51.00 22.24
C SER A 34 3.02 49.74 22.80
N HIS A 35 3.41 48.57 22.31
CA HIS A 35 3.32 47.34 23.10
C HIS A 35 4.65 46.59 23.07
N SER A 36 5.15 46.37 24.28
CA SER A 36 6.43 45.77 24.64
C SER A 36 6.62 44.40 24.00
N TYR A 37 7.73 44.25 23.30
CA TYR A 37 8.28 42.96 22.90
C TYR A 37 8.89 42.28 24.14
N GLN A 38 8.21 41.27 24.68
CA GLN A 38 8.84 40.30 25.58
C GLN A 38 9.34 39.12 24.73
N PRO A 39 10.60 38.68 24.88
CA PRO A 39 11.09 37.46 24.23
C PRO A 39 10.64 36.26 25.07
N GLY A 40 9.45 35.73 24.77
CA GLY A 40 8.91 34.52 25.38
C GLY A 40 9.25 33.29 24.56
N SER A 41 10.14 32.46 25.11
CA SER A 41 10.29 31.01 24.90
C SER A 41 9.89 30.43 23.54
N ARG A 42 10.94 30.16 22.78
CA ARG A 42 11.11 29.16 21.72
C ARG A 42 10.41 27.82 22.05
N ASP A 43 9.19 27.65 21.56
CA ASP A 43 8.57 26.34 21.31
C ASP A 43 8.67 26.02 19.81
N GLU A 44 9.90 25.94 19.33
CA GLU A 44 10.25 25.20 18.11
C GLU A 44 10.80 23.86 18.58
N ASP A 45 9.96 22.83 18.69
CA ASP A 45 10.35 21.41 18.59
C ASP A 45 9.15 20.51 18.92
N SER A 46 8.34 20.14 17.92
CA SER A 46 7.35 19.08 18.10
C SER A 46 7.03 18.24 16.86
N SER A 47 7.40 18.67 15.64
CA SER A 47 7.15 17.86 14.44
C SER A 47 8.39 17.12 13.89
N ALA A 48 9.60 17.44 14.36
CA ALA A 48 10.85 16.89 13.81
C ALA A 48 11.36 15.59 14.49
N SER A 49 10.78 15.19 15.62
CA SER A 49 11.32 14.13 16.50
C SER A 49 10.63 12.75 16.38
N ALA A 50 9.42 12.67 15.82
CA ALA A 50 8.66 11.43 15.77
C ALA A 50 9.18 10.40 14.74
N MET A 51 9.68 10.86 13.60
CA MET A 51 10.15 10.00 12.50
C MET A 51 11.39 9.16 12.86
N PRO A 52 12.43 9.71 13.54
CA PRO A 52 13.55 8.90 14.03
C PRO A 52 13.11 7.80 14.99
N HIS A 53 12.13 8.07 15.86
CA HIS A 53 11.63 7.10 16.82
C HIS A 53 10.80 5.99 16.15
N ALA A 54 9.79 6.36 15.34
CA ALA A 54 8.93 5.39 14.65
C ALA A 54 9.74 4.47 13.72
N LEU A 55 10.71 5.04 13.00
CA LEU A 55 11.63 4.27 12.16
C LEU A 55 12.46 3.28 13.00
N LYS A 56 13.02 3.73 14.13
CA LYS A 56 13.79 2.87 15.04
C LYS A 56 12.93 1.73 15.60
N THR A 57 11.73 2.03 16.10
CA THR A 57 10.78 1.04 16.61
C THR A 57 10.41 0.03 15.53
N GLY A 58 10.16 0.50 14.30
CA GLY A 58 9.92 -0.37 13.16
C GLY A 58 11.10 -1.30 12.89
N ILE A 59 12.32 -0.77 12.79
CA ILE A 59 13.54 -1.55 12.54
C ILE A 59 13.74 -2.59 13.66
N GLU A 60 13.51 -2.24 14.91
CA GLU A 60 13.60 -3.15 16.05
C GLU A 60 12.56 -4.27 15.97
N ARG A 61 11.30 -3.95 15.64
CA ARG A 61 10.23 -4.93 15.39
C ARG A 61 10.57 -5.88 14.25
N LEU A 62 11.15 -5.36 13.17
CA LEU A 62 11.59 -6.18 12.02
C LEU A 62 12.79 -7.07 12.40
N ARG A 63 13.74 -6.54 13.18
CA ARG A 63 14.89 -7.30 13.68
C ARG A 63 14.43 -8.45 14.57
N SER A 64 13.42 -8.25 15.42
CA SER A 64 12.88 -9.26 16.34
C SER A 64 11.76 -10.13 15.79
N GLY A 65 11.34 -9.89 14.55
CA GLY A 65 10.23 -10.60 13.91
C GLY A 65 10.55 -12.03 13.48
N THR A 66 9.50 -12.77 13.15
CA THR A 66 9.53 -14.08 12.49
C THR A 66 9.97 -13.97 11.03
N TRP A 67 10.99 -14.75 10.65
CA TRP A 67 11.45 -14.86 9.27
C TRP A 67 11.09 -16.21 8.67
N TRP A 68 10.48 -16.18 7.49
CA TRP A 68 10.08 -17.35 6.73
C TRP A 68 11.11 -17.65 5.64
N GLU A 69 11.66 -18.88 5.64
CA GLU A 69 12.51 -19.36 4.56
C GLU A 69 11.68 -20.10 3.51
N ALA A 70 11.67 -19.57 2.29
CA ALA A 70 11.12 -20.25 1.12
C ALA A 70 11.88 -19.86 -0.15
N ASN A 71 12.15 -20.84 -1.01
CA ASN A 71 12.85 -20.68 -2.29
C ASN A 71 14.24 -20.04 -2.12
N ARG A 72 15.00 -20.45 -1.09
CA ARG A 72 16.34 -19.92 -0.74
C ARG A 72 16.35 -18.42 -0.42
N LYS A 73 15.20 -17.88 -0.05
CA LYS A 73 15.01 -16.50 0.39
C LYS A 73 14.38 -16.51 1.76
N ILE A 74 14.82 -15.60 2.61
CA ILE A 74 14.17 -15.33 3.89
C ILE A 74 13.39 -14.02 3.79
N ARG A 75 12.20 -13.99 4.39
CA ARG A 75 11.26 -12.87 4.33
C ARG A 75 10.58 -12.68 5.69
N PRO A 76 10.39 -11.43 6.15
CA PRO A 76 9.63 -11.17 7.37
C PRO A 76 8.13 -11.33 7.10
N GLU A 77 7.31 -11.33 8.15
CA GLU A 77 5.86 -11.23 8.00
C GLU A 77 5.42 -9.81 7.64
N LEU A 78 4.32 -9.69 6.89
CA LEU A 78 3.73 -8.41 6.51
C LEU A 78 3.47 -7.49 7.71
N ALA A 79 2.86 -8.01 8.79
CA ALA A 79 2.55 -7.23 9.97
C ALA A 79 3.80 -6.76 10.74
N GLN A 80 4.92 -7.49 10.64
CA GLN A 80 6.18 -7.08 11.26
C GLN A 80 6.83 -5.93 10.51
N VAL A 81 6.71 -5.92 9.17
CA VAL A 81 7.08 -4.75 8.38
C VAL A 81 6.17 -3.58 8.76
N GLY A 82 4.85 -3.75 8.68
CA GLY A 82 3.91 -2.72 9.15
C GLY A 82 4.16 -1.35 8.51
N ASP A 83 4.16 -0.29 9.32
CA ASP A 83 4.42 1.10 8.92
C ASP A 83 5.81 1.35 8.29
N LEU A 84 6.81 0.49 8.51
CA LEU A 84 8.14 0.62 7.87
C LEU A 84 8.06 0.73 6.35
N MET A 85 7.03 0.15 5.73
CA MET A 85 6.86 0.21 4.28
C MET A 85 6.57 1.63 3.75
N PHE A 86 6.18 2.55 4.65
CA PHE A 86 5.95 3.96 4.38
C PHE A 86 7.07 4.85 4.91
N LEU A 87 7.71 4.45 6.01
CA LEU A 87 8.83 5.19 6.62
C LEU A 87 10.13 5.07 5.82
N LEU A 88 10.32 3.93 5.14
CA LEU A 88 11.49 3.70 4.30
C LEU A 88 11.27 4.26 2.90
N PRO A 89 12.26 4.97 2.31
CA PRO A 89 12.18 5.36 0.92
C PRO A 89 12.11 4.11 0.04
N LEU A 90 11.20 4.13 -0.93
CA LEU A 90 11.27 3.20 -2.05
C LEU A 90 12.57 3.49 -2.80
N ALA A 91 13.29 2.43 -3.18
CA ALA A 91 14.67 2.54 -3.63
C ALA A 91 14.85 3.63 -4.69
N ASP A 92 15.66 4.63 -4.32
CA ASP A 92 16.35 5.58 -5.19
C ASP A 92 17.38 4.83 -6.05
N LYS A 93 17.85 5.45 -7.14
CA LYS A 93 18.78 4.95 -8.17
C LYS A 93 20.06 4.27 -7.67
N LYS A 94 20.33 4.29 -6.35
CA LYS A 94 21.54 3.79 -5.67
C LYS A 94 21.38 2.40 -5.03
N LEU A 95 20.16 1.94 -4.76
CA LEU A 95 19.90 0.58 -4.28
C LEU A 95 19.43 -0.23 -5.47
N GLU A 96 20.23 -1.19 -5.95
CA GLU A 96 19.81 -2.05 -7.06
C GLU A 96 18.53 -2.81 -6.67
N PRO A 97 17.37 -2.48 -7.26
CA PRO A 97 16.17 -3.24 -6.99
C PRO A 97 16.34 -4.63 -7.59
N SER A 98 15.75 -5.66 -6.97
CA SER A 98 15.75 -6.98 -7.60
C SER A 98 15.08 -6.91 -8.97
N SER A 99 15.54 -7.70 -9.95
CA SER A 99 14.98 -7.70 -11.30
C SER A 99 13.45 -7.94 -11.32
N ASP A 100 12.93 -8.73 -10.37
CA ASP A 100 11.50 -8.92 -10.19
C ASP A 100 10.78 -7.65 -9.71
N ALA A 101 11.36 -6.93 -8.75
CA ALA A 101 10.81 -5.67 -8.26
C ALA A 101 10.73 -4.60 -9.36
N ILE A 102 11.78 -4.50 -10.20
CA ILE A 102 11.79 -3.64 -11.38
C ILE A 102 10.66 -4.01 -12.34
N GLY A 103 10.49 -5.30 -12.63
CA GLY A 103 9.44 -5.80 -13.51
C GLY A 103 8.04 -5.47 -12.99
N ARG A 104 7.79 -5.54 -11.68
CA ARG A 104 6.49 -5.17 -11.07
C ARG A 104 6.18 -3.69 -11.22
N VAL A 105 7.16 -2.82 -10.97
CA VAL A 105 7.01 -1.36 -11.15
C VAL A 105 6.75 -1.03 -12.61
N GLN A 106 7.47 -1.67 -13.55
CA GLN A 106 7.25 -1.47 -14.99
C GLN A 106 5.84 -1.88 -15.42
N ARG A 107 5.35 -3.05 -14.99
CA ARG A 107 3.98 -3.52 -15.25
C ARG A 107 2.93 -2.55 -14.69
N LEU A 108 3.13 -2.04 -13.47
CA LEU A 108 2.25 -1.01 -12.90
C LEU A 108 2.24 0.26 -13.75
N ARG A 109 3.41 0.79 -14.11
CA ARG A 109 3.52 1.99 -14.97
C ARG A 109 2.87 1.79 -16.34
N GLU A 110 2.93 0.59 -16.90
CA GLU A 110 2.22 0.25 -18.14
C GLU A 110 0.70 0.23 -17.98
N ALA A 111 0.19 -0.36 -16.90
CA ALA A 111 -1.24 -0.30 -16.56
C ALA A 111 -1.71 1.16 -16.39
N MET A 112 -0.89 2.00 -15.75
CA MET A 112 -1.18 3.43 -15.58
C MET A 112 -1.20 4.21 -16.90
N ARG A 113 -0.22 3.99 -17.78
CA ARG A 113 -0.20 4.60 -19.13
C ARG A 113 -1.45 4.20 -19.91
N SER A 114 -1.81 2.92 -19.86
CA SER A 114 -3.02 2.41 -20.52
C SER A 114 -4.30 3.04 -19.94
N HIS A 115 -4.38 3.21 -18.62
CA HIS A 115 -5.49 3.88 -17.93
C HIS A 115 -5.62 5.35 -18.31
N GLN A 116 -4.50 6.06 -18.48
CA GLN A 116 -4.50 7.45 -18.95
C GLN A 116 -5.01 7.57 -20.39
N THR A 117 -4.72 6.58 -21.24
CA THR A 117 -5.25 6.55 -22.61
C THR A 117 -6.72 6.14 -22.67
N ARG A 118 -7.14 5.19 -21.82
CA ARG A 118 -8.51 4.65 -21.82
C ARG A 118 -8.97 4.30 -20.42
N GLN A 119 -9.94 5.05 -19.92
CA GLN A 119 -10.67 4.77 -18.69
C GLN A 119 -11.92 3.94 -18.97
N PRO A 120 -12.40 3.10 -18.03
CA PRO A 120 -13.69 2.44 -18.16
C PRO A 120 -14.83 3.48 -18.14
N ALA A 121 -15.94 3.16 -18.82
CA ALA A 121 -17.14 4.00 -18.77
C ALA A 121 -17.62 4.14 -17.31
N GLY A 122 -17.93 5.38 -16.90
CA GLY A 122 -18.34 5.67 -15.52
C GLY A 122 -17.19 5.81 -14.51
N TRP A 123 -15.92 5.69 -14.92
CA TRP A 123 -14.78 5.85 -14.01
C TRP A 123 -14.77 7.20 -13.27
N SER A 124 -14.97 8.30 -13.98
CA SER A 124 -15.01 9.65 -13.40
C SER A 124 -16.10 9.79 -12.32
N ARG A 125 -17.21 9.05 -12.46
CA ARG A 125 -18.27 8.99 -11.46
C ARG A 125 -17.81 8.24 -10.21
N LEU A 126 -17.13 7.11 -10.34
CA LEU A 126 -16.54 6.41 -9.18
C LEU A 126 -15.54 7.30 -8.45
N VAL A 127 -14.63 7.95 -9.20
CA VAL A 127 -13.65 8.88 -8.64
C VAL A 127 -14.35 10.03 -7.89
N ALA A 128 -15.39 10.62 -8.47
CA ALA A 128 -16.16 11.68 -7.82
C ALA A 128 -16.85 11.21 -6.53
N GLN A 129 -17.39 9.99 -6.52
CA GLN A 129 -18.04 9.40 -5.34
C GLN A 129 -17.04 9.11 -4.22
N VAL A 130 -15.87 8.55 -4.54
CA VAL A 130 -14.79 8.33 -3.55
C VAL A 130 -14.27 9.66 -3.02
N ARG A 131 -14.09 10.68 -3.87
CA ARG A 131 -13.75 12.05 -3.44
C ARG A 131 -14.80 12.67 -2.52
N ALA A 132 -16.08 12.48 -2.83
CA ALA A 132 -17.17 12.99 -2.01
C ALA A 132 -17.20 12.31 -0.64
N GLU A 133 -17.03 10.99 -0.59
CA GLU A 133 -16.96 10.25 0.67
C GLU A 133 -15.74 10.66 1.50
N ARG A 134 -14.60 10.91 0.84
CA ARG A 134 -13.40 11.45 1.47
C ARG A 134 -13.65 12.80 2.13
N ALA A 135 -14.32 13.72 1.42
CA ALA A 135 -14.66 15.03 1.95
C ALA A 135 -15.68 14.97 3.10
N LYS A 136 -16.59 13.99 3.06
CA LYS A 136 -17.66 13.81 4.04
C LYS A 136 -17.20 13.12 5.33
N ALA A 137 -16.44 12.03 5.21
CA ALA A 137 -16.16 11.11 6.31
C ALA A 137 -14.66 10.72 6.43
N GLY A 138 -13.80 11.36 5.64
CA GLY A 138 -12.36 11.19 5.72
C GLY A 138 -11.80 10.03 4.90
N ASP A 139 -10.47 9.91 4.94
CA ASP A 139 -9.69 9.00 4.10
C ASP A 139 -10.01 7.52 4.37
N ALA A 140 -10.27 7.14 5.62
CA ALA A 140 -10.61 5.76 5.98
C ALA A 140 -11.93 5.32 5.30
N SER A 141 -12.96 6.16 5.35
CA SER A 141 -14.26 5.85 4.71
C SER A 141 -14.13 5.77 3.18
N ALA A 142 -13.34 6.67 2.59
CA ALA A 142 -13.07 6.64 1.15
C ALA A 142 -12.27 5.41 0.71
N ALA A 143 -11.28 4.97 1.50
CA ALA A 143 -10.54 3.74 1.25
C ALA A 143 -11.44 2.50 1.32
N LEU A 144 -12.32 2.44 2.33
CA LEU A 144 -13.32 1.39 2.49
C LEU A 144 -14.31 1.36 1.30
N LEU A 145 -14.80 2.52 0.87
CA LEU A 145 -15.68 2.61 -0.30
C LEU A 145 -14.99 2.17 -1.60
N ALA A 146 -13.74 2.62 -1.83
CA ALA A 146 -12.98 2.24 -3.00
C ALA A 146 -12.70 0.73 -3.05
N ASP A 147 -12.37 0.13 -1.91
CA ASP A 147 -12.19 -1.30 -1.77
C ASP A 147 -13.46 -2.08 -2.16
N ALA A 148 -14.59 -1.73 -1.54
CA ALA A 148 -15.88 -2.36 -1.80
C ALA A 148 -16.32 -2.20 -3.28
N LEU A 149 -16.13 -1.02 -3.88
CA LEU A 149 -16.48 -0.78 -5.28
C LEU A 149 -15.71 -1.69 -6.23
N VAL A 150 -14.41 -1.88 -5.99
CA VAL A 150 -13.57 -2.73 -6.85
C VAL A 150 -13.85 -4.22 -6.60
N ASN A 151 -14.18 -4.60 -5.37
CA ASN A 151 -14.53 -5.99 -5.01
C ASN A 151 -15.85 -6.48 -5.62
N GLU A 152 -16.66 -5.59 -6.20
CA GLU A 152 -17.81 -5.95 -7.01
C GLU A 152 -17.44 -6.49 -8.41
N VAL A 153 -16.16 -6.50 -8.76
CA VAL A 153 -15.66 -7.25 -9.93
C VAL A 153 -15.33 -8.68 -9.49
N ARG A 154 -15.67 -9.64 -10.34
CA ARG A 154 -15.40 -11.06 -10.07
C ARG A 154 -13.90 -11.39 -10.09
N TYR A 155 -13.44 -12.27 -9.21
CA TYR A 155 -12.10 -12.86 -9.28
C TYR A 155 -12.03 -13.93 -10.39
N ARG A 156 -11.01 -13.87 -11.26
CA ARG A 156 -10.81 -14.77 -12.39
C ARG A 156 -9.34 -15.13 -12.58
N ASP A 157 -9.02 -16.41 -12.43
CA ASP A 157 -7.69 -16.96 -12.73
C ASP A 157 -7.37 -16.94 -14.24
N GLY A 158 -6.10 -17.22 -14.56
CA GLY A 158 -5.64 -17.37 -15.95
C GLY A 158 -5.41 -16.05 -16.68
N THR A 159 -4.99 -14.99 -15.97
CA THR A 159 -4.52 -13.75 -16.61
C THR A 159 -3.13 -13.93 -17.23
N ASP A 160 -2.79 -13.11 -18.21
CA ASP A 160 -1.56 -13.21 -19.02
C ASP A 160 -0.26 -12.78 -18.30
N GLY A 161 -0.28 -12.67 -16.96
CA GLY A 161 0.86 -12.19 -16.18
C GLY A 161 1.02 -10.66 -16.13
N SER A 162 0.44 -9.89 -17.05
CA SER A 162 0.46 -8.42 -17.02
C SER A 162 -0.37 -7.86 -15.85
N TYR A 163 -0.27 -6.54 -15.60
CA TYR A 163 -1.15 -5.84 -14.66
C TYR A 163 -2.23 -5.14 -15.47
N TYR A 164 -3.51 -5.46 -15.21
CA TYR A 164 -4.59 -4.90 -16.00
C TYR A 164 -4.89 -3.45 -15.59
N ALA A 165 -4.99 -2.57 -16.57
CA ALA A 165 -5.60 -1.26 -16.37
C ALA A 165 -7.10 -1.41 -16.05
N PRO A 166 -7.73 -0.46 -15.33
CA PRO A 166 -9.14 -0.55 -14.93
C PRO A 166 -10.10 -0.83 -16.07
N ALA A 167 -9.85 -0.28 -17.27
CA ALA A 167 -10.69 -0.54 -18.46
C ALA A 167 -10.69 -2.02 -18.87
N ARG A 168 -9.53 -2.68 -18.83
CA ARG A 168 -9.40 -4.12 -19.11
C ARG A 168 -9.95 -4.94 -17.96
N PHE A 169 -9.59 -4.59 -16.72
CA PHE A 169 -10.05 -5.28 -15.52
C PHE A 169 -11.59 -5.29 -15.40
N PHE A 170 -12.28 -4.19 -15.71
CA PHE A 170 -13.75 -4.16 -15.69
C PHE A 170 -14.37 -4.92 -16.88
N ALA A 171 -13.67 -5.09 -17.99
CA ALA A 171 -14.18 -5.86 -19.12
C ALA A 171 -13.96 -7.37 -18.93
N GLU A 172 -12.81 -7.75 -18.39
CA GLU A 172 -12.33 -9.12 -18.37
C GLU A 172 -12.34 -9.77 -16.99
N SER A 173 -12.56 -9.01 -15.91
CA SER A 173 -12.18 -9.43 -14.56
C SER A 173 -10.64 -9.60 -14.43
N GLY A 174 -10.16 -10.11 -13.29
CA GLY A 174 -8.73 -10.31 -13.08
C GLY A 174 -8.40 -11.08 -11.79
N VAL A 175 -7.13 -11.14 -11.45
CA VAL A 175 -6.61 -11.77 -10.22
C VAL A 175 -6.16 -10.70 -9.21
N CYS A 176 -5.68 -11.11 -8.04
CA CYS A 176 -5.33 -10.23 -6.91
C CYS A 176 -4.56 -8.95 -7.28
N LYS A 177 -3.54 -9.06 -8.14
CA LYS A 177 -2.74 -7.91 -8.62
C LYS A 177 -3.59 -6.88 -9.39
N ASP A 178 -4.60 -7.31 -10.14
CA ASP A 178 -5.45 -6.45 -10.97
C ASP A 178 -6.45 -5.69 -10.10
N PHE A 179 -6.98 -6.33 -9.04
CA PHE A 179 -7.76 -5.65 -8.00
C PHE A 179 -6.90 -4.59 -7.29
N ALA A 180 -5.67 -4.94 -6.89
CA ALA A 180 -4.78 -3.99 -6.24
C ALA A 180 -4.49 -2.78 -7.14
N VAL A 181 -4.25 -2.99 -8.45
CA VAL A 181 -4.04 -1.91 -9.44
C VAL A 181 -5.30 -1.05 -9.60
N ALA A 182 -6.49 -1.64 -9.69
CA ALA A 182 -7.74 -0.89 -9.82
C ALA A 182 -8.03 -0.03 -8.57
N LYS A 183 -7.83 -0.57 -7.36
CA LYS A 183 -7.96 0.18 -6.10
C LYS A 183 -6.92 1.30 -6.00
N TYR A 184 -5.68 1.00 -6.38
CA TYR A 184 -4.58 1.96 -6.40
C TYR A 184 -4.92 3.16 -7.28
N LEU A 185 -5.35 2.90 -8.51
CA LEU A 185 -5.71 3.95 -9.47
C LEU A 185 -6.98 4.71 -9.06
N LEU A 186 -7.97 4.04 -8.47
CA LEU A 186 -9.18 4.71 -7.98
C LEU A 186 -8.86 5.69 -6.86
N LEU A 187 -8.05 5.28 -5.88
CA LEU A 187 -7.64 6.15 -4.76
C LEU A 187 -6.71 7.27 -5.21
N ARG A 188 -5.73 6.96 -6.05
CA ARG A 188 -4.83 7.95 -6.66
C ARG A 188 -5.62 9.01 -7.43
N ASP A 189 -6.52 8.59 -8.32
CA ASP A 189 -7.37 9.52 -9.08
C ASP A 189 -8.35 10.26 -8.15
N ALA A 190 -8.74 9.68 -7.00
CA ALA A 190 -9.51 10.37 -5.96
C ALA A 190 -8.68 11.36 -5.13
N GLY A 191 -7.38 11.51 -5.39
CA GLY A 191 -6.51 12.50 -4.75
C GLY A 191 -5.85 12.03 -3.46
N PHE A 192 -5.73 10.72 -3.25
CA PHE A 192 -4.83 10.18 -2.23
C PHE A 192 -3.38 10.45 -2.62
N ASP A 193 -2.56 10.81 -1.63
CA ASP A 193 -1.13 10.96 -1.83
C ASP A 193 -0.50 9.60 -2.16
N ILE A 194 0.30 9.57 -3.22
CA ILE A 194 1.07 8.42 -3.70
C ILE A 194 1.99 7.88 -2.59
N ALA A 195 2.54 8.76 -1.75
CA ALA A 195 3.39 8.37 -0.63
C ALA A 195 2.66 7.46 0.37
N ARG A 196 1.32 7.48 0.37
CA ARG A 196 0.43 6.72 1.26
C ARG A 196 -0.15 5.46 0.62
N LEU A 197 0.21 5.15 -0.62
CA LEU A 197 -0.27 3.98 -1.36
C LEU A 197 0.89 3.02 -1.64
N ARG A 198 0.74 1.75 -1.27
CA ARG A 198 1.76 0.72 -1.46
C ARG A 198 1.12 -0.57 -1.97
N LEU A 199 1.47 -0.99 -3.18
CA LEU A 199 1.21 -2.36 -3.58
C LEU A 199 2.21 -3.27 -2.87
N VAL A 200 1.70 -4.36 -2.30
CA VAL A 200 2.50 -5.29 -1.51
C VAL A 200 2.44 -6.67 -2.16
N SER A 201 3.60 -7.17 -2.56
CA SER A 201 3.77 -8.52 -3.07
C SER A 201 4.14 -9.46 -1.93
N LEU A 202 3.24 -10.39 -1.65
CA LEU A 202 3.38 -11.44 -0.66
C LEU A 202 3.86 -12.71 -1.35
N ALA A 203 4.87 -13.33 -0.76
CA ALA A 203 5.47 -14.55 -1.26
C ALA A 203 4.76 -15.79 -0.71
N PRO A 204 4.92 -16.94 -1.40
CA PRO A 204 4.52 -18.24 -0.88
C PRO A 204 5.15 -18.54 0.49
N ARG A 205 4.36 -19.15 1.39
CA ARG A 205 4.83 -19.56 2.73
C ARG A 205 5.76 -20.77 2.69
N TYR A 206 5.58 -21.65 1.70
CA TYR A 206 6.25 -22.94 1.64
C TYR A 206 7.06 -23.08 0.35
N ASN A 207 8.04 -23.99 0.36
CA ASN A 207 8.74 -24.39 -0.86
C ASN A 207 7.78 -25.12 -1.80
N ASN A 208 7.98 -24.99 -3.11
CA ASN A 208 7.19 -25.66 -4.16
C ASN A 208 5.70 -25.27 -4.25
N THR A 209 5.31 -24.12 -3.71
CA THR A 209 4.00 -23.50 -3.97
C THR A 209 4.16 -22.23 -4.81
N PRO A 210 4.63 -22.33 -6.08
CA PRO A 210 4.95 -21.16 -6.90
C PRO A 210 3.72 -20.31 -7.26
N ASP A 211 2.50 -20.86 -7.14
CA ASP A 211 1.26 -20.17 -7.49
C ASP A 211 0.66 -19.37 -6.31
N ASP A 212 1.27 -19.46 -5.11
CA ASP A 212 0.79 -18.78 -3.90
C ASP A 212 1.39 -17.37 -3.75
N TRP A 213 1.67 -16.68 -4.86
CA TRP A 213 1.97 -15.25 -4.82
C TRP A 213 0.68 -14.46 -4.72
N HIS A 214 0.68 -13.43 -3.86
CA HIS A 214 -0.48 -12.59 -3.67
C HIS A 214 -0.09 -11.12 -3.69
N VAL A 215 -0.95 -10.27 -4.27
CA VAL A 215 -0.71 -8.84 -4.34
C VAL A 215 -1.92 -8.12 -3.77
N ILE A 216 -1.67 -7.27 -2.77
CA ILE A 216 -2.69 -6.43 -2.14
C ILE A 216 -2.29 -4.96 -2.24
N LEU A 217 -3.24 -4.07 -1.94
CA LEU A 217 -2.95 -2.66 -1.69
C LEU A 217 -2.91 -2.44 -0.17
N VAL A 218 -1.90 -1.73 0.32
CA VAL A 218 -1.84 -1.21 1.69
C VAL A 218 -1.86 0.30 1.63
N VAL A 219 -2.71 0.91 2.46
CA VAL A 219 -2.97 2.36 2.47
C VAL A 219 -2.68 2.91 3.86
N GLN A 220 -1.82 3.92 3.94
CA GLN A 220 -1.60 4.69 5.16
C GLN A 220 -2.70 5.78 5.25
N ILE A 221 -3.56 5.77 6.27
CA ILE A 221 -4.67 6.75 6.39
C ILE A 221 -4.24 8.06 7.03
N ASP A 222 -3.38 8.00 8.02
CA ASP A 222 -2.71 9.15 8.62
C ASP A 222 -1.30 8.68 9.04
N GLY A 223 -0.38 9.58 9.38
CA GLY A 223 1.01 9.20 9.66
C GLY A 223 1.25 8.36 10.92
N ALA A 224 0.24 8.20 11.78
CA ALA A 224 0.38 7.60 13.12
C ALA A 224 -0.47 6.34 13.33
N SER A 225 -1.49 6.15 12.51
CA SER A 225 -2.41 5.02 12.55
C SER A 225 -1.81 3.80 11.89
N GLU A 226 -2.34 2.65 12.26
CA GLU A 226 -2.01 1.41 11.57
C GLU A 226 -2.46 1.48 10.10
N PRO A 227 -1.62 1.02 9.14
CA PRO A 227 -2.03 0.94 7.74
C PRO A 227 -3.24 0.03 7.55
N LEU A 228 -4.05 0.32 6.54
CA LEU A 228 -5.17 -0.54 6.13
C LEU A 228 -4.75 -1.46 4.99
N ALA A 229 -5.10 -2.73 5.10
CA ALA A 229 -4.97 -3.71 4.02
C ALA A 229 -6.26 -3.76 3.19
N LEU A 230 -6.13 -3.60 1.88
CA LEU A 230 -7.20 -3.66 0.89
C LEU A 230 -6.94 -4.87 -0.01
N ASP A 231 -7.68 -5.96 0.21
CA ASP A 231 -7.44 -7.26 -0.39
C ASP A 231 -8.49 -7.61 -1.46
N SER A 232 -8.15 -8.44 -2.44
CA SER A 232 -9.12 -8.99 -3.39
C SER A 232 -10.01 -10.05 -2.73
N PRO A 233 -11.24 -10.28 -3.24
CA PRO A 233 -12.01 -11.46 -2.88
C PRO A 233 -11.22 -12.73 -3.17
N GLY A 234 -11.44 -13.79 -2.38
CA GLY A 234 -10.82 -15.09 -2.64
C GLY A 234 -11.32 -15.70 -3.96
N ALA A 235 -10.49 -16.55 -4.58
CA ALA A 235 -10.93 -17.33 -5.73
C ALA A 235 -12.14 -18.20 -5.32
N PRO A 236 -13.20 -18.29 -6.15
CA PRO A 236 -14.36 -19.11 -5.82
C PRO A 236 -13.93 -20.58 -5.67
N THR A 237 -14.24 -21.17 -4.51
CA THR A 237 -13.89 -22.56 -4.17
C THR A 237 -14.65 -23.62 -4.97
N VAL A 238 -15.72 -23.21 -5.67
CA VAL A 238 -16.54 -24.07 -6.54
C VAL A 238 -16.82 -23.32 -7.84
N LYS A 239 -16.44 -23.92 -8.97
CA LYS A 239 -16.77 -23.44 -10.32
C LYS A 239 -18.29 -23.60 -10.51
N ARG A 240 -19.07 -22.52 -10.37
CA ARG A 240 -20.53 -22.58 -10.53
C ARG A 240 -20.86 -22.57 -12.03
N SER A 241 -21.97 -23.20 -12.42
CA SER A 241 -22.39 -23.28 -13.83
C SER A 241 -22.67 -21.91 -14.47
N ASP A 242 -22.90 -20.87 -13.66
CA ASP A 242 -23.09 -19.47 -14.08
C ASP A 242 -21.77 -18.67 -14.24
N ASP A 243 -20.62 -19.35 -14.29
CA ASP A 243 -19.28 -18.74 -14.36
C ASP A 243 -18.92 -18.06 -15.70
N THR A 244 -19.88 -17.86 -16.59
CA THR A 244 -19.65 -17.27 -17.92
C THR A 244 -19.70 -15.74 -17.94
N ALA A 245 -20.19 -15.09 -16.89
CA ALA A 245 -20.27 -13.64 -16.82
C ALA A 245 -18.93 -13.01 -16.37
N ASN A 246 -18.23 -12.36 -17.31
CA ASN A 246 -17.04 -11.54 -17.04
C ASN A 246 -17.44 -10.10 -16.66
N GLY A 247 -16.59 -9.43 -15.88
CA GLY A 247 -16.69 -8.00 -15.61
C GLY A 247 -17.43 -7.64 -14.31
N PRO A 248 -17.98 -6.41 -14.20
CA PRO A 248 -18.58 -5.90 -12.98
C PRO A 248 -19.88 -6.62 -12.63
N SER A 249 -20.20 -6.69 -11.33
CA SER A 249 -21.53 -7.10 -10.87
C SER A 249 -22.63 -6.18 -11.44
N MET A 250 -23.88 -6.65 -11.42
CA MET A 250 -25.03 -5.81 -11.77
C MET A 250 -25.13 -4.56 -10.90
N LEU A 251 -24.72 -4.64 -9.63
CA LEU A 251 -24.71 -3.51 -8.71
C LEU A 251 -23.69 -2.46 -9.15
N LEU A 252 -22.44 -2.87 -9.39
CA LEU A 252 -21.40 -1.98 -9.89
C LEU A 252 -21.78 -1.40 -11.26
N GLY A 253 -22.36 -2.21 -12.17
CA GLY A 253 -22.88 -1.73 -13.45
C GLY A 253 -23.97 -0.65 -13.29
N ALA A 254 -24.85 -0.78 -12.30
CA ALA A 254 -25.86 0.25 -11.99
C ALA A 254 -25.24 1.53 -11.42
N ILE A 255 -24.21 1.42 -10.58
CA ILE A 255 -23.47 2.56 -10.01
C ILE A 255 -22.71 3.29 -11.12
N LEU A 256 -21.99 2.54 -11.97
CA LEU A 256 -21.28 3.06 -13.13
C LEU A 256 -22.21 3.78 -14.10
N ALA A 257 -23.46 3.35 -14.22
CA ALA A 257 -24.49 4.02 -15.01
C ALA A 257 -25.21 5.17 -14.28
N GLY A 258 -24.93 5.40 -13.00
CA GLY A 258 -25.57 6.45 -12.19
C GLY A 258 -26.98 6.12 -11.72
N ARG A 259 -27.41 4.84 -11.82
CA ARG A 259 -28.73 4.37 -11.38
C ARG A 259 -28.78 4.03 -9.88
N LYS A 260 -27.62 3.84 -9.25
CA LYS A 260 -27.49 3.57 -7.81
C LYS A 260 -26.36 4.40 -7.20
N PRO A 261 -26.46 4.76 -5.91
CA PRO A 261 -25.37 5.42 -5.20
C PRO A 261 -24.23 4.43 -4.89
N ALA A 262 -23.02 4.96 -4.73
CA ALA A 262 -21.81 4.16 -4.49
C ALA A 262 -21.89 3.35 -3.18
N ASP A 263 -22.38 3.98 -2.11
CA ASP A 263 -22.48 3.42 -0.77
C ASP A 263 -23.37 2.16 -0.68
N ALA A 264 -24.14 1.86 -1.73
CA ALA A 264 -24.85 0.60 -1.86
C ALA A 264 -23.91 -0.62 -1.80
N VAL A 265 -22.66 -0.51 -2.24
CA VAL A 265 -21.68 -1.63 -2.17
C VAL A 265 -21.26 -1.95 -0.75
N LEU A 266 -21.40 -1.02 0.20
CA LEU A 266 -21.02 -1.24 1.61
C LEU A 266 -21.91 -2.27 2.30
N ARG A 267 -23.09 -2.54 1.73
CA ARG A 267 -24.06 -3.53 2.21
C ARG A 267 -24.12 -4.77 1.31
N ALA A 268 -23.31 -4.81 0.25
CA ALA A 268 -23.28 -5.94 -0.67
C ALA A 268 -22.55 -7.13 -0.05
N PRO A 269 -22.84 -8.38 -0.48
CA PRO A 269 -22.16 -9.57 0.03
C PRO A 269 -20.64 -9.57 -0.18
N ALA A 270 -20.16 -8.91 -1.24
CA ALA A 270 -18.71 -8.77 -1.46
C ALA A 270 -18.08 -7.84 -0.42
N GLY A 271 -18.78 -6.75 -0.07
CA GLY A 271 -18.41 -5.81 0.99
C GLY A 271 -17.01 -5.20 0.86
N PRO A 272 -16.64 -4.31 1.78
CA PRO A 272 -15.24 -3.96 1.99
C PRO A 272 -14.52 -5.12 2.68
N LEU A 273 -13.35 -5.47 2.15
CA LEU A 273 -12.38 -6.36 2.79
C LEU A 273 -11.28 -5.56 3.50
N THR A 274 -11.46 -4.24 3.61
CA THR A 274 -10.56 -3.33 4.30
C THR A 274 -10.48 -3.66 5.80
N THR A 275 -9.27 -3.95 6.29
CA THR A 275 -9.00 -4.15 7.72
C THR A 275 -7.70 -3.46 8.12
N PRO A 276 -7.47 -3.17 9.41
CA PRO A 276 -6.13 -2.90 9.90
C PRO A 276 -5.16 -4.02 9.51
N LEU A 277 -3.93 -3.67 9.15
CA LEU A 277 -2.96 -4.59 8.55
C LEU A 277 -2.69 -5.84 9.40
N SER A 278 -2.55 -5.67 10.72
CA SER A 278 -2.31 -6.72 11.71
C SER A 278 -3.49 -7.69 11.85
N LEU A 279 -4.71 -7.21 11.58
CA LEU A 279 -5.94 -8.00 11.62
C LEU A 279 -6.27 -8.63 10.27
N SER A 280 -5.55 -8.28 9.20
CA SER A 280 -5.78 -8.85 7.89
C SER A 280 -5.42 -10.35 7.86
N GLY A 281 -6.14 -11.14 7.06
CA GLY A 281 -5.77 -12.54 6.81
C GLY A 281 -4.37 -12.71 6.18
N GLN A 282 -3.80 -11.61 5.67
CA GLN A 282 -2.48 -11.55 5.05
C GLN A 282 -1.37 -11.14 6.03
N ALA A 283 -1.70 -10.72 7.26
CA ALA A 283 -0.78 -10.18 8.26
C ALA A 283 0.46 -11.07 8.50
N ARG A 284 0.26 -12.39 8.55
CA ARG A 284 1.30 -13.39 8.80
C ARG A 284 1.94 -13.94 7.52
N ARG A 285 1.67 -13.35 6.35
CA ARG A 285 2.29 -13.82 5.10
C ARG A 285 3.68 -13.22 4.93
N PRO A 286 4.62 -13.98 4.36
CA PRO A 286 5.94 -13.48 4.03
C PRO A 286 5.83 -12.37 2.99
N ILE A 287 6.38 -11.20 3.29
CA ILE A 287 6.42 -10.08 2.37
C ILE A 287 7.71 -10.11 1.55
N ALA A 288 7.59 -9.99 0.23
CA ALA A 288 8.73 -9.93 -0.67
C ALA A 288 9.12 -8.49 -1.00
N THR A 289 8.16 -7.76 -1.57
CA THR A 289 8.42 -6.44 -2.15
C THR A 289 7.24 -5.54 -1.93
N VAL A 290 7.53 -4.28 -1.63
CA VAL A 290 6.59 -3.18 -1.61
C VAL A 290 6.91 -2.24 -2.76
N PHE A 291 5.91 -1.71 -3.46
CA PHE A 291 6.14 -0.84 -4.61
C PHE A 291 4.96 0.10 -4.89
N ASN A 292 5.23 1.18 -5.63
CA ASN A 292 4.26 2.08 -6.25
C ASN A 292 4.81 2.52 -7.63
N GLU A 293 4.31 3.61 -8.23
CA GLU A 293 4.86 4.06 -9.52
C GLU A 293 6.20 4.80 -9.41
N GLU A 294 6.63 5.21 -8.22
CA GLU A 294 7.91 5.88 -7.99
C GLU A 294 9.04 4.86 -7.86
N GLY A 295 8.79 3.71 -7.21
CA GLY A 295 9.81 2.68 -7.08
C GLY A 295 9.36 1.46 -6.27
N SER A 296 10.35 0.74 -5.74
CA SER A 296 10.13 -0.48 -4.97
C SER A 296 11.15 -0.63 -3.84
N ARG A 297 10.77 -1.35 -2.80
CA ARG A 297 11.63 -1.78 -1.69
C ARG A 297 11.46 -3.28 -1.50
N SER A 298 12.55 -4.03 -1.58
CA SER A 298 12.53 -5.46 -1.25
C SER A 298 12.81 -5.66 0.25
N PHE A 299 12.08 -6.59 0.84
CA PHE A 299 12.32 -7.12 2.20
C PHE A 299 12.90 -8.55 2.14
N GLU A 300 13.18 -9.06 0.94
CA GLU A 300 13.80 -10.37 0.76
C GLU A 300 15.30 -10.32 1.06
N ARG A 301 15.79 -11.38 1.71
CA ARG A 301 17.24 -11.62 1.87
C ARG A 301 17.58 -13.02 1.36
N ALA A 302 18.84 -13.22 0.98
CA ALA A 302 19.32 -14.56 0.64
C ALA A 302 19.34 -15.44 1.90
N ALA A 303 18.88 -16.68 1.79
CA ALA A 303 19.00 -17.64 2.88
C ALA A 303 20.49 -18.01 3.11
N PRO A 304 20.92 -18.25 4.37
CA PRO A 304 22.24 -18.77 4.66
C PRO A 304 22.53 -20.05 3.85
N GLY A 305 23.71 -20.16 3.24
CA GLY A 305 24.07 -21.33 2.43
C GLY A 305 23.51 -21.34 1.00
N ALA A 306 22.77 -20.31 0.56
CA ALA A 306 22.50 -20.10 -0.86
C ALA A 306 23.84 -19.88 -1.58
N LEU A 307 24.36 -20.92 -2.23
CA LEU A 307 25.57 -20.84 -3.05
C LEU A 307 25.39 -19.68 -4.04
N ARG A 308 26.08 -18.55 -3.79
CA ARG A 308 26.32 -17.55 -4.82
C ARG A 308 26.92 -18.31 -5.98
N ARG A 309 26.30 -18.27 -7.17
CA ARG A 309 27.01 -18.64 -8.39
C ARG A 309 28.31 -17.86 -8.36
N ALA A 310 29.42 -18.57 -8.18
CA ALA A 310 30.72 -17.98 -8.04
C ALA A 310 31.02 -17.21 -9.32
N SER A 311 31.05 -15.89 -9.23
CA SER A 311 31.93 -15.14 -10.12
C SER A 311 33.33 -15.35 -9.58
N ALA A 312 34.14 -16.03 -10.39
CA ALA A 312 35.58 -16.32 -10.29
C ALA A 312 36.31 -16.17 -8.92
N VAL A 313 36.85 -17.31 -8.48
CA VAL A 313 38.18 -17.49 -7.84
C VAL A 313 38.52 -16.63 -6.60
N GLY A 314 38.58 -17.31 -5.45
CA GLY A 314 39.62 -17.03 -4.44
C GLY A 314 39.13 -16.58 -3.06
N ARG A 315 39.35 -17.47 -2.08
CA ARG A 315 39.36 -17.27 -0.61
C ARG A 315 38.01 -16.96 0.06
N SER A 316 37.61 -17.89 0.94
CA SER A 316 36.44 -17.74 1.79
C SER A 316 36.69 -16.66 2.86
N ALA A 317 36.25 -15.44 2.60
CA ALA A 317 36.04 -14.44 3.63
C ALA A 317 34.61 -14.62 4.17
N SER A 318 34.48 -14.74 5.49
CA SER A 318 33.20 -14.59 6.17
C SER A 318 32.62 -13.23 5.78
N ALA A 319 31.52 -13.22 5.01
CA ALA A 319 30.89 -11.99 4.56
C ALA A 319 30.42 -11.19 5.79
N MET A 320 31.04 -10.03 5.99
CA MET A 320 30.68 -9.03 6.99
C MET A 320 29.62 -8.15 6.34
N TYR A 321 28.41 -8.15 6.89
CA TYR A 321 27.31 -7.33 6.39
C TYR A 321 27.23 -6.09 7.26
N VAL A 322 26.98 -4.95 6.63
CA VAL A 322 26.82 -3.66 7.32
C VAL A 322 25.35 -3.27 7.13
N ASP A 323 24.65 -2.97 8.21
CA ASP A 323 23.28 -2.47 8.09
C ASP A 323 23.25 -0.98 7.71
N GLU A 324 22.05 -0.42 7.53
CA GLU A 324 21.88 0.98 7.10
C GLU A 324 22.37 2.00 8.15
N MET A 325 22.69 1.56 9.37
CA MET A 325 23.28 2.38 10.43
C MET A 325 24.82 2.28 10.45
N GLY A 326 25.41 1.49 9.57
CA GLY A 326 26.86 1.27 9.55
C GLY A 326 27.32 0.15 10.49
N ASP A 327 26.40 -0.59 11.12
CA ASP A 327 26.77 -1.60 12.10
C ASP A 327 27.14 -2.93 11.43
N PRO A 328 28.36 -3.46 11.64
CA PRO A 328 28.78 -4.70 11.03
C PRO A 328 28.29 -5.93 11.80
N TRP A 329 27.85 -6.95 11.08
CA TRP A 329 27.48 -8.26 11.65
C TRP A 329 28.02 -9.42 10.81
N LYS A 330 28.29 -10.55 11.48
CA LYS A 330 28.81 -11.79 10.87
C LYS A 330 27.78 -12.91 10.99
N VAL A 331 27.60 -13.65 9.91
CA VAL A 331 26.82 -14.89 9.89
C VAL A 331 27.82 -16.04 10.08
N ASP A 332 27.67 -16.83 11.15
CA ASP A 332 28.52 -18.01 11.35
C ASP A 332 28.07 -19.18 10.45
N ARG A 333 28.99 -20.14 10.24
CA ARG A 333 28.85 -21.25 9.28
C ARG A 333 28.01 -22.43 9.79
N SER A 334 27.43 -22.35 10.98
CA SER A 334 26.76 -23.49 11.61
C SER A 334 25.34 -23.73 11.11
N GLY A 335 24.71 -22.77 10.42
CA GLY A 335 23.28 -22.84 10.11
C GLY A 335 22.38 -22.83 11.36
N THR A 336 22.96 -22.62 12.54
CA THR A 336 22.28 -22.55 13.83
C THR A 336 22.43 -21.13 14.36
N PHE A 337 21.32 -20.42 14.51
CA PHE A 337 21.29 -19.03 14.99
C PHE A 337 21.64 -18.97 16.49
N PRO A 338 22.82 -18.48 16.92
CA PRO A 338 23.15 -18.37 18.33
C PRO A 338 22.48 -17.10 18.87
N LYS A 339 21.45 -17.30 19.71
CA LYS A 339 20.54 -16.34 20.34
C LYS A 339 19.38 -15.82 19.47
N TRP A 340 18.40 -16.68 19.24
CA TRP A 340 16.99 -16.28 19.36
C TRP A 340 16.34 -17.24 20.35
N ARG A 341 16.32 -16.83 21.64
CA ARG A 341 15.66 -17.57 22.71
C ARG A 341 14.16 -17.53 22.44
N VAL A 342 13.55 -18.70 22.28
CA VAL A 342 12.17 -18.94 22.71
C VAL A 342 12.10 -18.45 24.16
N ALA A 343 11.18 -17.55 24.48
CA ALA A 343 10.91 -17.24 25.87
C ALA A 343 10.45 -18.54 26.56
N VAL A 344 11.25 -19.04 27.49
CA VAL A 344 10.73 -19.72 28.66
C VAL A 344 11.17 -18.87 29.83
N ASP A 345 10.31 -17.95 30.25
CA ASP A 345 10.34 -17.48 31.63
C ASP A 345 9.42 -18.42 32.40
N GLN A 346 10.01 -19.44 33.02
CA GLN A 346 9.49 -20.01 34.26
C GLN A 346 10.57 -19.82 35.33
N VAL A 347 10.65 -18.60 35.83
CA VAL A 347 11.21 -18.31 37.15
C VAL A 347 10.09 -17.63 37.93
N GLU A 348 9.01 -18.37 38.19
CA GLU A 348 8.02 -18.07 39.25
C GLU A 348 6.91 -19.14 39.42
N ALA A 349 7.02 -20.29 38.75
CA ALA A 349 6.16 -21.43 39.04
C ALA A 349 6.98 -22.71 39.07
N LEU A 350 7.67 -22.93 40.21
CA LEU A 350 7.94 -24.23 40.88
C LEU A 350 9.26 -24.22 41.67
N GLU A 351 9.40 -23.24 42.57
CA GLU A 351 9.99 -23.43 43.90
C GLU A 351 9.17 -24.45 44.76
N LYS A 352 8.47 -25.41 44.14
CA LYS A 352 7.56 -26.36 44.80
C LYS A 352 7.73 -27.82 44.38
N THR A 353 8.72 -28.16 43.55
CA THR A 353 8.95 -29.57 43.15
C THR A 353 10.36 -30.09 43.42
N GLU A 354 11.19 -29.36 44.16
CA GLU A 354 12.45 -29.90 44.71
C GLU A 354 12.23 -30.74 45.99
N GLN A 355 11.00 -30.91 46.47
CA GLN A 355 10.69 -31.70 47.66
C GLN A 355 10.10 -33.09 47.40
N THR A 356 9.96 -33.54 46.15
CA THR A 356 9.44 -34.89 45.87
C THR A 356 10.32 -35.65 44.89
N ALA A 357 11.26 -36.39 45.50
CA ALA A 357 11.62 -37.76 45.14
C ALA A 357 12.24 -37.97 43.75
N ARG A 358 13.54 -38.30 43.68
CA ARG A 358 14.00 -39.71 43.76
C ARG A 358 13.07 -40.65 42.99
N LEU A 359 13.47 -41.11 41.79
CA LEU A 359 13.57 -42.54 41.44
C LEU A 359 13.83 -42.74 39.92
N ILE A 360 15.05 -43.21 39.64
CA ILE A 360 15.38 -44.36 38.76
C ILE A 360 15.30 -44.22 37.22
N ARG A 361 16.51 -44.41 36.63
CA ARG A 361 16.86 -44.87 35.28
C ARG A 361 16.01 -46.07 34.82
N VAL A 362 15.65 -46.11 33.54
CA VAL A 362 15.38 -47.40 32.86
C VAL A 362 16.58 -47.75 31.98
N ALA A 363 17.20 -48.88 32.30
CA ALA A 363 18.23 -49.52 31.49
C ALA A 363 17.60 -50.16 30.24
N GLY A 364 18.30 -50.08 29.12
CA GLY A 364 18.01 -50.85 27.91
C GLY A 364 19.31 -51.41 27.34
N ARG A 365 19.66 -52.62 27.80
CA ARG A 365 20.74 -53.55 27.39
C ARG A 365 22.13 -53.01 27.11
#